data_AF-A0A3D3UMM1-F1
#
_entry.id   AF-A0A3D3UMM1-F1
#
_cell.length_a   1.000
_cell.length_b   1.000
_cell.length_c   1.000
_cell.angle_alpha   90.00
_cell.angle_beta   90.00
_cell.angle_gamma   90.00
#
_symmetry.space_group_name_H-M   'P 1'
#
loop_
_entity.id
_entity.type
_entity.pdbx_description
1 polymer ?
#
loop_
_entity_poly.entity_id
_entity_poly.type
_entity_poly.pdbx_seq_one_letter_code
_entity_poly.pdbx_strand_id
1 'polypeptide(L)'
;MIDLEKVKTRIKSVMKECEDLIKIFENEIKDQNNPSFPKIKLIDNAIMNFKRSNLEIPNDLRTLKLKLVTNHERSNEIFSLAKSFIDDLGSILAQDFVKLVKRAKMQSNRSNRSGSISEPNYQRPLGAKGHSNLDDYLIPVIRLMNESLSHTEAFKKIASELDVRFNTVSSQCTRGLNINTAQFTSLVKSREIIDLLESKFPDRVDKIRKEAEKGKWKKKKEP
;
A
#
# COMPACT_ATOMS: atom_id res chain seq x y z
N MET A 1 21.79 23.74 24.58
CA MET A 1 21.95 24.02 23.14
C MET A 1 21.99 22.67 22.43
N ILE A 2 21.09 22.41 21.48
CA ILE A 2 21.11 21.14 20.74
C ILE A 2 22.27 21.22 19.74
N ASP A 3 23.22 20.30 19.84
CA ASP A 3 24.35 20.19 18.91
C ASP A 3 23.86 19.53 17.62
N LEU A 4 23.57 20.37 16.62
CA LEU A 4 23.03 19.93 15.34
C LEU A 4 23.98 18.98 14.59
N GLU A 5 25.30 19.12 14.76
CA GLU A 5 26.27 18.27 14.08
C GLU A 5 26.30 16.87 14.70
N LYS A 6 26.15 16.76 16.03
CA LYS A 6 25.94 15.45 16.67
C LYS A 6 24.65 14.78 16.21
N VAL A 7 23.56 15.53 16.09
CA VAL A 7 22.27 15.00 15.59
C VAL A 7 22.41 14.48 14.16
N LYS A 8 23.01 15.27 13.27
CA LYS A 8 23.27 14.89 11.87
C LYS A 8 24.15 13.65 11.76
N THR A 9 25.17 13.56 12.59
CA THR A 9 26.06 12.39 12.64
C THR A 9 25.31 11.14 13.10
N ARG A 10 24.44 11.27 14.11
CA ARG A 10 23.62 10.15 14.59
C ARG A 10 22.62 9.68 13.54
N ILE A 11 21.97 10.59 12.83
CA ILE A 11 21.05 10.25 11.73
C ILE A 11 21.77 9.44 10.64
N LYS A 12 22.97 9.89 10.22
CA LYS A 12 23.76 9.15 9.23
C LYS A 12 24.16 7.75 9.71
N SER A 13 24.50 7.59 10.99
CA SER A 13 24.79 6.27 11.59
C SER A 13 23.57 5.35 11.50
N VAL A 14 22.40 5.84 11.91
CA VAL A 14 21.15 5.07 11.88
C VAL A 14 20.76 4.68 10.46
N MET A 15 20.92 5.59 9.49
CA MET A 15 20.67 5.26 8.08
C MET A 15 21.59 4.13 7.59
N LYS A 16 22.88 4.19 7.93
CA LYS A 16 23.85 3.15 7.57
C LYS A 16 23.49 1.80 8.22
N GLU A 17 23.10 1.80 9.50
CA GLU A 17 22.64 0.60 10.20
C GLU A 17 21.42 -0.03 9.50
N CYS A 18 20.46 0.79 9.06
CA CYS A 18 19.31 0.32 8.27
C CYS A 18 19.72 -0.25 6.90
N GLU A 19 20.64 0.41 6.19
CA GLU A 19 21.17 -0.09 4.90
C GLU A 19 21.87 -1.44 5.06
N ASP A 20 22.62 -1.62 6.14
CA ASP A 20 23.32 -2.88 6.42
C ASP A 20 22.33 -4.00 6.78
N LEU A 21 21.25 -3.70 7.52
CA LEU A 21 20.15 -4.65 7.76
C LEU A 21 19.41 -5.05 6.48
N ILE A 22 19.15 -4.10 5.59
CA ILE A 22 18.53 -4.38 4.28
C ILE A 22 19.42 -5.32 3.46
N LYS A 23 20.74 -5.13 3.46
CA LYS A 23 21.67 -6.05 2.77
C LYS A 23 21.64 -7.45 3.35
N ILE A 24 21.51 -7.60 4.67
CA ILE A 24 21.37 -8.92 5.31
C ILE A 24 20.12 -9.61 4.79
N PHE A 25 18.96 -8.92 4.79
CA PHE A 25 17.73 -9.48 4.23
C PHE A 25 17.86 -9.80 2.74
N GLU A 26 18.46 -8.93 1.95
CA GLU A 26 18.68 -9.21 0.53
C GLU A 26 19.55 -10.43 0.30
N ASN A 27 20.62 -10.61 1.07
CA ASN A 27 21.49 -11.77 0.94
C ASN A 27 20.78 -13.06 1.36
N GLU A 28 20.01 -13.03 2.44
CA GLU A 28 19.22 -14.18 2.89
C GLU A 28 18.06 -14.53 1.94
N ILE A 29 17.49 -13.53 1.26
CA ILE A 29 16.42 -13.73 0.26
C ILE A 29 17.01 -14.16 -1.10
N LYS A 30 18.18 -13.63 -1.49
CA LYS A 30 18.87 -13.96 -2.76
C LYS A 30 19.58 -15.29 -2.72
N ASP A 31 19.84 -15.88 -1.55
CA ASP A 31 20.45 -17.20 -1.44
C ASP A 31 19.57 -18.22 -2.18
N GLN A 32 20.00 -18.56 -3.41
CA GLN A 32 19.25 -19.34 -4.41
C GLN A 32 18.98 -20.79 -3.97
N ASN A 33 19.46 -21.16 -2.79
CA ASN A 33 19.21 -22.43 -2.13
C ASN A 33 17.88 -22.48 -1.38
N ASN A 34 17.11 -21.39 -1.35
CA ASN A 34 15.79 -21.41 -0.73
C ASN A 34 14.88 -22.44 -1.44
N PRO A 35 14.48 -23.53 -0.77
CA PRO A 35 13.64 -24.53 -1.39
C PRO A 35 12.28 -23.94 -1.68
N SER A 36 12.08 -23.60 -2.95
CA SER A 36 10.77 -23.21 -3.45
C SER A 36 9.77 -24.33 -3.14
N PHE A 37 8.57 -23.96 -2.70
CA PHE A 37 7.46 -24.87 -2.42
C PHE A 37 7.25 -26.01 -3.47
N PRO A 38 7.47 -25.78 -4.78
CA PRO A 38 7.46 -26.85 -5.79
C PRO A 38 8.51 -27.96 -5.57
N LYS A 39 9.72 -27.64 -5.09
CA LYS A 39 10.76 -28.65 -4.79
C LYS A 39 10.33 -29.55 -3.63
N ILE A 40 9.69 -28.99 -2.61
CA ILE A 40 9.13 -29.75 -1.50
C ILE A 40 8.02 -30.68 -2.01
N LYS A 41 7.13 -30.18 -2.87
CA LYS A 41 6.09 -31.00 -3.52
C LYS A 41 6.64 -32.14 -4.37
N LEU A 42 7.76 -31.93 -5.07
CA LEU A 42 8.42 -33.00 -5.83
C LEU A 42 8.88 -34.14 -4.92
N ILE A 43 9.43 -33.82 -3.74
CA ILE A 43 9.82 -34.83 -2.75
C ILE A 43 8.60 -35.50 -2.13
N ASP A 44 7.52 -34.78 -1.85
CA ASP A 44 6.27 -35.37 -1.36
C ASP A 44 5.67 -36.35 -2.36
N ASN A 45 5.70 -36.00 -3.65
CA ASN A 45 5.25 -36.89 -4.72
C ASN A 45 6.15 -38.13 -4.83
N ALA A 46 7.47 -37.97 -4.71
CA ALA A 46 8.39 -39.11 -4.67
C ALA A 46 8.07 -40.03 -3.49
N ILE A 47 7.91 -39.50 -2.28
CA ILE A 47 7.54 -40.26 -1.08
C ILE A 47 6.18 -40.97 -1.27
N MET A 48 5.19 -40.30 -1.87
CA MET A 48 3.90 -40.91 -2.18
C MET A 48 4.02 -42.05 -3.19
N ASN A 49 4.90 -41.94 -4.19
CA ASN A 49 5.15 -43.01 -5.14
C ASN A 49 5.83 -44.22 -4.48
N PHE A 50 6.80 -44.03 -3.59
CA PHE A 50 7.38 -45.12 -2.79
C PHE A 50 6.33 -45.84 -1.95
N LYS A 51 5.44 -45.09 -1.29
CA LYS A 51 4.31 -45.65 -0.53
C LYS A 51 3.35 -46.46 -1.40
N ARG A 52 3.01 -45.95 -2.59
CA ARG A 52 2.12 -46.62 -3.55
C ARG A 52 2.72 -47.92 -4.10
N SER A 53 4.03 -47.95 -4.29
CA SER A 53 4.76 -49.13 -4.74
C SER A 53 5.11 -50.11 -3.61
N ASN A 54 4.65 -49.85 -2.38
CA ASN A 54 4.96 -50.64 -1.18
C ASN A 54 6.47 -50.81 -0.93
N LEU A 55 7.25 -49.82 -1.33
CA LEU A 55 8.71 -49.78 -1.17
C LEU A 55 9.08 -48.99 0.08
N GLU A 56 10.16 -49.42 0.72
CA GLU A 56 10.71 -48.72 1.87
C GLU A 56 11.26 -47.36 1.46
N ILE A 57 10.89 -46.30 2.20
CA ILE A 57 11.28 -44.94 1.86
C ILE A 57 12.75 -44.72 2.27
N PRO A 58 13.65 -44.33 1.38
CA PRO A 58 15.04 -44.06 1.72
C PRO A 58 15.18 -43.00 2.81
N ASN A 59 16.04 -43.25 3.81
CA ASN A 59 16.32 -42.31 4.90
C ASN A 59 16.86 -40.97 4.40
N ASP A 60 17.63 -40.99 3.31
CA ASP A 60 18.14 -39.77 2.67
C ASP A 60 17.02 -38.88 2.15
N LEU A 61 15.94 -39.48 1.62
CA LEU A 61 14.79 -38.76 1.10
C LEU A 61 13.98 -38.09 2.22
N ARG A 62 13.87 -38.76 3.38
CA ARG A 62 13.26 -38.17 4.59
C ARG A 62 14.10 -37.04 5.15
N THR A 63 15.42 -37.23 5.24
CA THR A 63 16.36 -36.22 5.71
C THR A 63 16.37 -34.99 4.81
N LEU A 64 16.33 -35.21 3.50
CA LEU A 64 16.23 -34.14 2.52
C LEU A 64 14.92 -33.37 2.65
N LYS A 65 13.77 -34.06 2.80
CA LYS A 65 12.49 -33.40 3.06
C LYS A 65 12.54 -32.49 4.28
N LEU A 66 13.05 -33.01 5.40
CA LEU A 66 13.14 -32.25 6.65
C LEU A 66 13.99 -30.98 6.47
N LYS A 67 15.18 -31.11 5.87
CA LYS A 67 16.06 -29.97 5.56
C LYS A 67 15.38 -28.92 4.67
N LEU A 68 14.65 -29.34 3.64
CA LEU A 68 13.96 -28.39 2.76
C LEU A 68 12.80 -27.68 3.46
N VAL A 69 12.03 -28.38 4.29
CA VAL A 69 10.93 -27.77 5.05
C VAL A 69 11.47 -26.74 6.05
N THR A 70 12.48 -27.11 6.84
CA THR A 70 13.10 -26.19 7.81
C THR A 70 13.69 -24.95 7.12
N ASN A 71 14.37 -25.12 5.99
CA ASN A 71 14.90 -23.97 5.25
C ASN A 71 13.80 -23.08 4.68
N HIS A 72 12.69 -23.67 4.21
CA HIS A 72 11.55 -22.91 3.70
C HIS A 72 10.87 -22.10 4.81
N GLU A 73 10.65 -22.71 5.97
CA GLU A 73 10.07 -22.05 7.15
C GLU A 73 10.95 -20.87 7.60
N ARG A 74 12.27 -21.11 7.75
CA ARG A 74 13.23 -20.05 8.08
C ARG A 74 13.20 -18.90 7.08
N SER A 75 13.12 -19.19 5.79
CA SER A 75 13.03 -18.13 4.78
C SER A 75 11.73 -17.34 4.85
N ASN A 76 10.60 -18.01 5.12
CA ASN A 76 9.31 -17.32 5.32
C ASN A 76 9.35 -16.41 6.55
N GLU A 77 10.00 -16.82 7.64
CA GLU A 77 10.21 -15.99 8.84
C GLU A 77 11.03 -14.74 8.51
N ILE A 78 12.16 -14.90 7.80
CA ILE A 78 13.02 -13.77 7.37
C ILE A 78 12.23 -12.81 6.46
N PHE A 79 11.46 -13.34 5.51
CA PHE A 79 10.62 -12.52 4.64
C PHE A 79 9.55 -11.75 5.42
N SER A 80 8.89 -12.42 6.38
CA SER A 80 7.91 -11.78 7.26
C SER A 80 8.53 -10.67 8.09
N LEU A 81 9.73 -10.91 8.64
CA LEU A 81 10.47 -9.94 9.43
C LEU A 81 10.86 -8.73 8.58
N ALA A 82 11.44 -8.95 7.40
CA ALA A 82 11.80 -7.89 6.46
C ALA A 82 10.58 -7.04 6.06
N LYS A 83 9.43 -7.69 5.81
CA LYS A 83 8.18 -6.98 5.51
C LYS A 83 7.72 -6.12 6.69
N SER A 84 7.69 -6.67 7.91
CA SER A 84 7.29 -5.92 9.11
C SER A 84 8.20 -4.71 9.36
N PHE A 85 9.51 -4.89 9.16
CA PHE A 85 10.49 -3.81 9.30
C PHE A 85 10.25 -2.67 8.29
N ILE A 86 9.96 -3.02 7.03
CA ILE A 86 9.63 -2.03 5.99
C ILE A 86 8.32 -1.31 6.33
N ASP A 87 7.30 -2.04 6.77
CA ASP A 87 6.00 -1.48 7.15
C ASP A 87 6.14 -0.52 8.34
N ASP A 88 6.94 -0.87 9.34
CA ASP A 88 7.24 -0.03 10.52
C ASP A 88 7.99 1.24 10.14
N LEU A 89 9.01 1.15 9.28
CA LEU A 89 9.71 2.33 8.74
C LEU A 89 8.74 3.23 7.97
N GLY A 90 7.87 2.66 7.14
CA GLY A 90 6.84 3.39 6.42
C GLY A 90 5.87 4.10 7.36
N SER A 91 5.46 3.45 8.45
CA SER A 91 4.59 4.02 9.48
C SER A 91 5.25 5.18 10.22
N ILE A 92 6.52 5.04 10.62
CA ILE A 92 7.29 6.11 11.29
C ILE A 92 7.37 7.34 10.39
N LEU A 93 7.75 7.15 9.13
CA LEU A 93 7.85 8.24 8.15
C LEU A 93 6.49 8.91 7.92
N ALA A 94 5.40 8.15 7.82
CA ALA A 94 4.06 8.68 7.64
C ALA A 94 3.57 9.47 8.87
N GLN A 95 3.79 8.95 10.08
CA GLN A 95 3.39 9.63 11.32
C GLN A 95 4.17 10.93 11.54
N ASP A 96 5.46 10.93 11.25
CA ASP A 96 6.30 12.12 11.42
C ASP A 96 6.00 13.18 10.35
N PHE A 97 5.67 12.78 9.12
CA PHE A 97 5.20 13.71 8.10
C PHE A 97 3.90 14.40 8.51
N VAL A 98 2.94 13.64 9.05
CA VAL A 98 1.66 14.20 9.55
C VAL A 98 1.89 15.13 10.74
N LYS A 99 2.81 14.81 11.66
CA LYS A 99 3.17 15.69 12.80
C LYS A 99 3.90 16.94 12.35
N LEU A 100 4.82 16.84 11.39
CA LEU A 100 5.59 17.97 10.85
C LEU A 100 4.68 18.95 10.12
N VAL A 101 3.76 18.45 9.28
CA VAL A 101 2.74 19.26 8.58
C VAL A 101 1.78 19.92 9.56
N LYS A 102 1.36 19.24 10.64
CA LYS A 102 0.52 19.84 11.69
C LYS A 102 1.24 20.95 12.47
N ARG A 103 2.52 20.77 12.81
CA ARG A 103 3.33 21.80 13.50
C ARG A 103 3.60 23.02 12.61
N ALA A 104 3.87 22.82 11.33
CA ALA A 104 4.03 23.90 10.36
C ALA A 104 2.76 24.76 10.20
N LYS A 105 1.57 24.13 10.20
CA LYS A 105 0.28 24.84 10.16
C LYS A 105 -0.04 25.63 11.44
N MET A 106 0.37 25.14 12.62
CA MET A 106 0.17 25.90 13.86
C MET A 106 1.08 27.12 13.96
N GLN A 107 2.26 27.11 13.33
CA GLN A 107 3.14 28.28 13.26
C GLN A 107 2.74 29.26 12.15
N SER A 108 2.19 28.81 11.02
CA SER A 108 1.79 29.71 9.92
C SER A 108 0.49 30.48 10.18
N ASN A 109 -0.35 30.07 11.13
CA ASN A 109 -1.58 30.79 11.47
C ASN A 109 -1.37 32.08 12.29
N ARG A 110 -0.12 32.50 12.54
CA ARG A 110 0.21 33.77 13.21
C ARG A 110 0.84 34.84 12.31
N SER A 111 1.00 34.60 11.01
CA SER A 111 1.48 35.65 10.10
C SER A 111 0.68 35.67 8.81
N ASN A 112 -0.20 36.67 8.71
CA ASN A 112 -0.67 37.22 7.44
C ASN A 112 0.49 37.36 6.45
N ARG A 113 0.35 36.82 5.23
CA ARG A 113 0.41 37.59 3.97
C ARG A 113 0.37 36.68 2.74
N SER A 114 -0.52 37.07 1.84
CA SER A 114 -0.53 36.84 0.40
C SER A 114 0.82 36.46 -0.22
N GLY A 115 0.86 35.30 -0.86
CA GLY A 115 1.93 34.89 -1.76
C GLY A 115 1.41 33.76 -2.64
N SER A 116 0.95 34.14 -3.84
CA SER A 116 0.58 33.20 -4.91
C SER A 116 1.81 32.36 -5.28
N ILE A 117 1.93 31.18 -4.68
CA ILE A 117 2.79 30.13 -5.22
C ILE A 117 2.01 29.54 -6.38
N SER A 118 2.43 29.87 -7.59
CA SER A 118 1.93 29.29 -8.83
C SER A 118 2.24 27.79 -8.81
N GLU A 119 1.28 26.99 -8.36
CA GLU A 119 1.28 25.54 -8.53
C GLU A 119 1.26 25.20 -10.03
N PRO A 120 1.86 24.08 -10.47
CA PRO A 120 1.74 23.62 -11.83
C PRO A 120 0.27 23.24 -12.07
N ASN A 121 -0.45 24.18 -12.66
CA ASN A 121 -1.85 24.08 -13.05
C ASN A 121 -1.99 22.88 -14.00
N TYR A 122 -2.37 21.72 -13.45
CA TYR A 122 -2.59 20.48 -14.20
C TYR A 122 -3.91 20.58 -15.00
N GLN A 123 -3.96 21.50 -15.95
CA GLN A 123 -4.99 21.60 -17.00
C GLN A 123 -4.61 20.71 -18.19
N ARG A 124 -4.27 19.43 -17.96
CA ARG A 124 -4.27 18.46 -19.06
C ARG A 124 -5.62 17.74 -19.03
N PRO A 125 -6.46 17.83 -20.08
CA PRO A 125 -7.64 16.99 -20.18
C PRO A 125 -7.19 15.52 -20.12
N LEU A 126 -7.69 14.80 -19.13
CA LEU A 126 -7.34 13.41 -18.85
C LEU A 126 -8.09 12.50 -19.84
N GLY A 127 -7.50 12.34 -21.03
CA GLY A 127 -7.98 11.45 -22.09
C GLY A 127 -8.92 12.12 -23.09
N ALA A 128 -9.15 11.44 -24.22
CA ALA A 128 -9.87 11.96 -25.40
C ALA A 128 -11.32 12.46 -25.15
N LYS A 129 -11.88 12.22 -23.95
CA LYS A 129 -13.26 12.57 -23.57
C LYS A 129 -13.38 13.60 -22.45
N GLY A 130 -12.28 14.09 -21.87
CA GLY A 130 -12.32 15.22 -20.93
C GLY A 130 -12.87 14.94 -19.52
N HIS A 131 -12.99 13.68 -19.10
CA HIS A 131 -13.47 13.33 -17.76
C HIS A 131 -12.47 13.72 -16.66
N SER A 132 -12.98 14.29 -15.58
CA SER A 132 -12.26 14.69 -14.38
C SER A 132 -12.07 13.52 -13.41
N ASN A 133 -10.85 13.36 -12.86
CA ASN A 133 -10.53 12.26 -11.96
C ASN A 133 -11.44 12.24 -10.71
N LEU A 134 -11.62 13.38 -10.04
CA LEU A 134 -12.39 13.45 -8.80
C LEU A 134 -13.89 13.27 -9.02
N ASP A 135 -14.47 14.01 -9.98
CA ASP A 135 -15.91 14.13 -10.10
C ASP A 135 -16.53 12.97 -10.89
N ASP A 136 -15.82 12.46 -11.90
CA ASP A 136 -16.35 11.43 -12.79
C ASP A 136 -15.92 10.01 -12.38
N TYR A 137 -14.76 9.86 -11.73
CA TYR A 137 -14.26 8.53 -11.32
C TYR A 137 -14.36 8.31 -9.81
N LEU A 138 -13.64 9.10 -9.01
CA LEU A 138 -13.46 8.81 -7.58
C LEU A 138 -14.77 8.90 -6.78
N ILE A 139 -15.48 10.03 -6.87
CA ILE A 139 -16.72 10.22 -6.10
C ILE A 139 -17.79 9.17 -6.46
N PRO A 140 -18.10 8.91 -7.75
CA PRO A 140 -19.11 7.92 -8.12
C PRO A 140 -18.74 6.50 -7.70
N VAL A 141 -17.47 6.09 -7.87
CA VAL A 141 -16.99 4.77 -7.45
C VAL A 141 -17.14 4.58 -5.93
N ILE A 142 -16.70 5.56 -5.14
CA ILE A 142 -16.77 5.50 -3.67
C ILE A 142 -18.23 5.43 -3.22
N ARG A 143 -19.12 6.16 -3.89
CA ARG A 143 -20.56 6.10 -3.63
C ARG A 143 -21.11 4.69 -3.85
N LEU A 144 -20.85 4.10 -5.00
CA LEU A 144 -21.32 2.74 -5.34
C LEU A 144 -20.78 1.69 -4.37
N MET A 145 -19.52 1.80 -3.98
CA MET A 145 -18.92 0.88 -3.00
C MET A 145 -19.54 1.02 -1.60
N ASN A 146 -19.93 2.23 -1.21
CA ASN A 146 -20.66 2.46 0.05
C ASN A 146 -22.11 2.00 -0.01
N GLU A 147 -22.69 1.87 -1.21
CA GLU A 147 -24.00 1.24 -1.46
C GLU A 147 -23.92 -0.30 -1.50
N SER A 148 -22.79 -0.88 -1.07
CA SER A 148 -22.50 -2.32 -0.97
C SER A 148 -22.11 -3.02 -2.28
N LEU A 149 -21.77 -2.28 -3.35
CA LEU A 149 -21.20 -2.90 -4.55
C LEU A 149 -19.72 -3.28 -4.32
N SER A 150 -19.27 -4.35 -4.96
CA SER A 150 -17.85 -4.68 -4.99
C SER A 150 -17.07 -3.65 -5.82
N HIS A 151 -15.78 -3.46 -5.53
CA HIS A 151 -14.94 -2.54 -6.31
C HIS A 151 -14.92 -2.88 -7.81
N THR A 152 -14.96 -4.17 -8.15
CA THR A 152 -15.02 -4.65 -9.54
C THR A 152 -16.32 -4.24 -10.23
N GLU A 153 -17.46 -4.38 -9.57
CA GLU A 153 -18.76 -3.98 -10.13
C GLU A 153 -18.89 -2.46 -10.23
N ALA A 154 -18.45 -1.74 -9.19
CA ALA A 154 -18.42 -0.29 -9.20
C ALA A 154 -17.58 0.25 -10.37
N PHE A 155 -16.38 -0.30 -10.59
CA PHE A 155 -15.52 0.11 -11.70
C PHE A 155 -16.13 -0.22 -13.06
N LYS A 156 -16.77 -1.39 -13.22
CA LYS A 156 -17.45 -1.78 -14.46
C LYS A 156 -18.64 -0.86 -14.77
N LYS A 157 -19.41 -0.49 -13.75
CA LYS A 157 -20.56 0.39 -13.90
C LYS A 157 -20.13 1.79 -14.37
N ILE A 158 -19.15 2.39 -13.70
CA ILE A 158 -18.61 3.70 -14.09
C ILE A 158 -17.91 3.65 -15.45
N ALA A 159 -17.22 2.53 -15.77
CA ALA A 159 -16.63 2.34 -17.09
C ALA A 159 -17.68 2.35 -18.21
N SER A 160 -18.83 1.71 -17.97
CA SER A 160 -19.95 1.72 -18.92
C SER A 160 -20.62 3.10 -19.02
N GLU A 161 -20.80 3.80 -17.89
CA GLU A 161 -21.45 5.11 -17.87
C GLU A 161 -20.63 6.19 -18.58
N LEU A 162 -19.30 6.16 -18.42
CA LEU A 162 -18.38 7.11 -19.08
C LEU A 162 -17.91 6.64 -20.47
N ASP A 163 -18.33 5.45 -20.90
CA ASP A 163 -17.86 4.79 -22.12
C ASP A 163 -16.31 4.77 -22.20
N VAL A 164 -15.68 4.25 -21.15
CA VAL A 164 -14.22 4.10 -21.00
C VAL A 164 -13.87 2.66 -20.62
N ARG A 165 -12.61 2.28 -20.80
CA ARG A 165 -12.14 0.95 -20.40
C ARG A 165 -12.10 0.82 -18.87
N PHE A 166 -12.39 -0.38 -18.37
CA PHE A 166 -12.25 -0.73 -16.95
C PHE A 166 -10.87 -0.33 -16.38
N ASN A 167 -9.80 -0.60 -17.13
CA ASN A 167 -8.44 -0.27 -16.72
C ASN A 167 -8.23 1.24 -16.53
N THR A 168 -8.97 2.08 -17.27
CA THR A 168 -8.95 3.53 -17.08
C THR A 168 -9.53 3.89 -15.72
N VAL A 169 -10.74 3.41 -15.40
CA VAL A 169 -11.38 3.66 -14.10
C VAL A 169 -10.52 3.15 -12.95
N SER A 170 -10.00 1.92 -13.07
CA SER A 170 -9.10 1.33 -12.09
C SER A 170 -7.85 2.18 -11.88
N SER A 171 -7.19 2.62 -12.96
CA SER A 171 -6.00 3.49 -12.89
C SER A 171 -6.31 4.85 -12.28
N GLN A 172 -7.46 5.46 -12.60
CA GLN A 172 -7.84 6.75 -12.03
C GLN A 172 -8.09 6.65 -10.52
N CYS A 173 -8.66 5.54 -10.06
CA CYS A 173 -8.95 5.31 -8.63
C CYS A 173 -7.71 4.88 -7.82
N THR A 174 -6.75 4.22 -8.45
CA THR A 174 -5.57 3.64 -7.77
C THR A 174 -4.32 4.48 -8.01
N ARG A 175 -3.79 4.46 -9.24
CA ARG A 175 -2.58 5.20 -9.63
C ARG A 175 -2.76 6.71 -9.46
N GLY A 176 -3.95 7.26 -9.73
CA GLY A 176 -4.26 8.67 -9.49
C GLY A 176 -4.10 9.09 -8.01
N LEU A 177 -4.30 8.15 -7.09
CA LEU A 177 -4.15 8.32 -5.65
C LEU A 177 -2.84 7.73 -5.10
N ASN A 178 -1.98 7.17 -5.96
CA ASN A 178 -0.74 6.48 -5.60
C ASN A 178 -0.93 5.32 -4.60
N ILE A 179 -2.01 4.54 -4.75
CA ILE A 179 -2.33 3.37 -3.92
C ILE A 179 -2.73 2.18 -4.80
N ASN A 180 -2.70 0.97 -4.26
CA ASN A 180 -3.18 -0.23 -4.95
C ASN A 180 -4.69 -0.48 -4.72
N THR A 181 -5.28 -1.42 -5.48
CA THR A 181 -6.72 -1.73 -5.40
C THR A 181 -7.16 -2.24 -4.02
N ALA A 182 -6.31 -3.03 -3.34
CA ALA A 182 -6.61 -3.56 -2.01
C ALA A 182 -6.63 -2.42 -0.98
N GLN A 183 -5.64 -1.52 -1.03
CA GLN A 183 -5.58 -0.30 -0.23
C GLN A 183 -6.77 0.62 -0.49
N PHE A 184 -7.11 0.87 -1.76
CA PHE A 184 -8.29 1.66 -2.12
C PHE A 184 -9.56 1.07 -1.51
N THR A 185 -9.76 -0.24 -1.66
CA THR A 185 -10.91 -0.94 -1.09
C THR A 185 -10.94 -0.86 0.44
N SER A 186 -9.80 -1.00 1.09
CA SER A 186 -9.66 -0.87 2.54
C SER A 186 -10.02 0.54 3.01
N LEU A 187 -9.50 1.57 2.36
CA LEU A 187 -9.73 2.98 2.70
C LEU A 187 -11.19 3.40 2.50
N VAL A 188 -11.84 2.88 1.44
CA VAL A 188 -13.27 3.12 1.23
C VAL A 188 -14.10 2.48 2.35
N LYS A 189 -13.77 1.23 2.72
CA LYS A 189 -14.44 0.53 3.83
C LYS A 189 -14.19 1.17 5.19
N SER A 190 -12.96 1.60 5.48
CA SER A 190 -12.58 2.28 6.73
C SER A 190 -13.04 3.74 6.78
N ARG A 191 -13.54 4.27 5.66
CA ARG A 191 -13.94 5.69 5.46
C ARG A 191 -12.78 6.69 5.54
N GLU A 192 -11.54 6.21 5.59
CA GLU A 192 -10.32 7.02 5.58
C GLU A 192 -9.97 7.51 4.16
N ILE A 193 -10.69 7.03 3.15
CA ILE A 193 -10.56 7.54 1.78
C ILE A 193 -10.81 9.06 1.71
N ILE A 194 -11.66 9.61 2.59
CA ILE A 194 -11.97 11.05 2.62
C ILE A 194 -10.70 11.85 2.95
N ASP A 195 -9.95 11.44 3.96
CA ASP A 195 -8.73 12.15 4.37
C ASP A 195 -7.68 12.15 3.24
N LEU A 196 -7.59 11.04 2.49
CA LEU A 196 -6.73 10.94 1.32
C LEU A 196 -7.20 11.88 0.19
N LEU A 197 -8.51 11.95 -0.06
CA LEU A 197 -9.07 12.84 -1.08
C LEU A 197 -8.90 14.31 -0.71
N GLU A 198 -9.13 14.69 0.55
CA GLU A 198 -8.92 16.06 1.04
C GLU A 198 -7.46 16.49 0.90
N SER A 199 -6.52 15.56 1.14
CA SER A 199 -5.09 15.83 0.92
C SER A 199 -4.72 15.94 -0.55
N LYS A 200 -5.39 15.21 -1.45
CA LYS A 200 -5.06 15.16 -2.87
C LYS A 200 -5.71 16.28 -3.69
N PHE A 201 -6.90 16.73 -3.26
CA PHE A 201 -7.68 17.78 -3.91
C PHE A 201 -8.04 18.89 -2.92
N PRO A 202 -7.05 19.68 -2.46
CA PRO A 202 -7.26 20.71 -1.44
C PRO A 202 -8.31 21.76 -1.86
N ASP A 203 -8.36 22.11 -3.15
CA ASP A 203 -9.31 23.09 -3.69
C ASP A 203 -10.74 22.56 -3.81
N ARG A 204 -10.95 21.27 -3.57
CA ARG A 204 -12.24 20.58 -3.70
C ARG A 204 -12.71 19.97 -2.37
N VAL A 205 -12.07 20.31 -1.24
CA VAL A 205 -12.38 19.76 0.09
C VAL A 205 -13.85 19.95 0.46
N ASP A 206 -14.41 21.14 0.22
CA ASP A 206 -15.83 21.42 0.53
C ASP A 206 -16.77 20.52 -0.26
N LYS A 207 -16.42 20.22 -1.51
CA LYS A 207 -17.19 19.30 -2.38
C LYS A 207 -17.06 17.85 -1.88
N ILE A 208 -15.85 17.41 -1.56
CA ILE A 208 -15.58 16.07 -1.01
C ILE A 208 -16.37 15.87 0.28
N ARG A 209 -16.31 16.84 1.20
CA ARG A 209 -17.07 16.80 2.45
C ARG A 209 -18.56 16.76 2.18
N LYS A 210 -19.10 17.66 1.35
CA LYS A 210 -20.53 17.70 1.02
C LYS A 210 -21.04 16.38 0.43
N GLU A 211 -20.27 15.76 -0.45
CA GLU A 211 -20.58 14.42 -0.99
C GLU A 211 -20.44 13.33 0.07
N ALA A 212 -19.47 13.43 0.97
CA ALA A 212 -19.33 12.54 2.13
C ALA A 212 -20.50 12.64 3.11
N GLU A 213 -21.06 13.84 3.32
CA GLU A 213 -22.24 14.03 4.18
C GLU A 213 -23.51 13.47 3.53
N LYS A 214 -23.70 13.71 2.23
CA LYS A 214 -24.84 13.22 1.45
C LYS A 214 -24.84 11.71 1.26
N GLY A 215 -23.66 11.14 0.99
CA GLY A 215 -23.47 9.71 0.70
C GLY A 215 -23.39 8.80 1.93
N LYS A 216 -23.63 9.32 3.15
CA LYS A 216 -23.41 8.61 4.43
C LYS A 216 -21.97 8.11 4.62
N TRP A 217 -20.97 8.83 4.11
CA TRP A 217 -19.55 8.47 4.28
C TRP A 217 -18.99 8.87 5.65
N LYS A 218 -19.80 9.49 6.53
CA LYS A 218 -19.37 9.91 7.88
C LYS A 218 -19.19 8.74 8.83
N LYS A 219 -18.13 8.74 9.64
CA LYS A 219 -17.98 7.87 10.83
C LYS A 219 -19.24 7.94 11.70
N LYS A 220 -19.69 6.80 12.25
CA LYS A 220 -20.55 6.82 13.43
C LYS A 220 -19.79 7.64 14.48
N LYS A 221 -20.37 8.75 14.95
CA LYS A 221 -19.96 9.29 16.25
C LYS A 221 -20.31 8.19 17.24
N GLU A 222 -19.30 7.56 17.84
CA GLU A 222 -19.53 6.78 19.05
C GLU A 222 -20.03 7.74 20.14
N PRO A 223 -21.02 7.32 20.94
CA PRO A 223 -21.66 8.14 21.97
C PRO A 223 -20.71 8.53 23.10
#